data_AF-A0A5E4HWM3-F1
#
_entry.id   AF-A0A5E4HWM3-F1
#
_cell.length_a   1.000
_cell.length_b   1.000
_cell.length_c   1.000
_cell.angle_alpha   90.00
_cell.angle_beta   90.00
_cell.angle_gamma   90.00
#
_symmetry.space_group_name_H-M   'P 1'
#
loop_
_entity.id
_entity.type
_entity.pdbx_description
1 polymer ?
#
loop_
_entity_poly.entity_id
_entity_poly.type
_entity_poly.pdbx_seq_one_letter_code
_entity_poly.pdbx_strand_id
1 'polypeptide(L)' 'MFKMPPEKGGAVVGRAKSLNELANLIKTAPLEAVLYHAKGHHFGPWLDMLGERSASSALRSLVINDKTARVALLRALRS' A
#
# COMPACT_ATOMS: atom_id res chain seq x y z
N MET A 1 -4.92 -7.89 1.71
CA MET A 1 -5.60 -8.12 0.42
C MET A 1 -5.72 -6.80 -0.31
N PHE A 2 -5.28 -6.74 -1.56
CA PHE A 2 -5.36 -5.54 -2.40
C PHE A 2 -6.65 -5.58 -3.20
N LYS A 3 -7.45 -4.53 -3.08
CA LYS A 3 -8.78 -4.42 -3.70
C LYS A 3 -9.01 -3.02 -4.24
N MET A 4 -9.84 -2.93 -5.28
CA MET A 4 -10.39 -1.66 -5.74
C MET A 4 -11.20 -0.98 -4.62
N PRO A 5 -11.36 0.36 -4.70
CA PRO A 5 -12.32 1.06 -3.86
C PRO A 5 -13.74 0.45 -3.97
N PRO A 6 -14.55 0.45 -2.91
CA PRO A 6 -15.92 -0.06 -2.93
C PRO A 6 -16.79 0.56 -4.03
N GLU A 7 -16.66 1.86 -4.27
CA GLU A 7 -17.36 2.61 -5.31
C GLU A 7 -16.95 2.19 -6.74
N LYS A 8 -15.82 1.47 -6.88
CA LYS A 8 -15.37 0.82 -8.12
C LYS A 8 -15.56 -0.70 -8.10
N GLY A 9 -16.48 -1.20 -7.28
CA GLY A 9 -16.88 -2.61 -7.22
C GLY A 9 -16.07 -3.49 -6.25
N GLY A 10 -15.07 -2.95 -5.55
CA GLY A 10 -14.38 -3.67 -4.47
C GLY A 10 -13.59 -4.92 -4.91
N ALA A 11 -13.40 -5.12 -6.22
CA ALA A 11 -12.76 -6.30 -6.78
C ALA A 11 -11.33 -6.49 -6.24
N VAL A 12 -10.96 -7.74 -5.94
CA VAL A 12 -9.61 -8.08 -5.50
C VAL A 12 -8.67 -8.03 -6.70
N VAL A 13 -7.64 -7.19 -6.61
CA VAL A 13 -6.63 -7.00 -7.67
C VAL A 13 -5.28 -7.62 -7.33
N GLY A 14 -5.13 -8.13 -6.10
CA GLY A 14 -3.91 -8.81 -5.70
C GLY A 14 -3.90 -9.24 -4.23
N ARG A 15 -2.95 -10.11 -3.91
CA ARG A 15 -2.64 -10.52 -2.55
C ARG A 15 -1.13 -10.48 -2.38
N ALA A 16 -0.68 -9.89 -1.28
CA ALA A 16 0.72 -9.90 -0.88
C ALA A 16 0.85 -10.73 0.39
N LYS A 17 1.96 -11.44 0.51
CA LYS A 17 2.40 -12.20 1.69
C LYS A 17 3.76 -11.74 2.21
N SER A 18 4.42 -10.84 1.49
CA SER A 18 5.74 -10.30 1.83
C SER A 18 5.84 -8.83 1.43
N LEU A 19 6.81 -8.12 2.00
CA LEU A 19 7.10 -6.73 1.65
C LEU A 19 7.46 -6.56 0.16
N ASN A 20 8.17 -7.53 -0.42
CA ASN A 20 8.49 -7.55 -1.86
C ASN A 20 7.23 -7.68 -2.73
N GLU A 21 6.30 -8.56 -2.36
CA GLU A 21 5.02 -8.70 -3.07
C GLU A 21 4.16 -7.44 -2.93
N LEU A 22 4.13 -6.81 -1.75
CA LEU A 22 3.46 -5.53 -1.56
C LEU A 22 4.05 -4.45 -2.49
N ALA A 23 5.38 -4.34 -2.53
CA ALA A 23 6.07 -3.40 -3.41
C ALA A 23 5.74 -3.67 -4.89
N ASN A 24 5.62 -4.94 -5.29
CA ASN A 24 5.22 -5.30 -6.66
C ASN A 24 3.78 -4.88 -6.96
N LEU A 25 2.84 -5.09 -6.03
CA LEU A 25 1.45 -4.63 -6.19
C LEU A 25 1.35 -3.10 -6.24
N ILE A 26 2.13 -2.37 -5.43
CA ILE A 26 2.19 -0.91 -5.49
C ILE A 26 2.74 -0.41 -6.83
N LYS A 27 3.52 -1.20 -7.58
CA LYS A 27 3.98 -0.85 -8.94
C LYS A 27 2.94 -1.15 -10.01
N THR A 28 2.21 -2.25 -9.88
CA THR A 28 1.45 -2.86 -10.99
C THR A 28 -0.06 -2.76 -10.86
N ALA A 29 -0.61 -2.73 -9.65
CA ALA A 29 -2.06 -2.62 -9.43
C ALA A 29 -2.59 -1.25 -9.93
N PRO A 30 -3.89 -1.12 -10.27
CA PRO A 30 -4.50 0.16 -10.62
C PRO A 30 -4.20 1.25 -9.57
N LEU A 31 -3.96 2.49 -10.03
CA LEU A 31 -3.56 3.57 -9.13
C LEU A 31 -4.61 3.83 -8.06
N GLU A 32 -5.88 3.70 -8.40
CA GLU A 32 -6.99 3.92 -7.49
C GLU A 32 -7.04 2.88 -6.37
N ALA A 33 -6.66 1.62 -6.64
CA ALA A 33 -6.49 0.63 -5.59
C ALA A 33 -5.35 1.03 -4.66
N VAL A 34 -4.20 1.47 -5.21
CA VAL A 34 -3.06 1.93 -4.41
C VAL A 34 -3.46 3.09 -3.51
N LEU A 35 -4.14 4.11 -4.06
CA LEU A 35 -4.59 5.28 -3.32
C LEU A 35 -5.63 4.93 -2.25
N TYR A 36 -6.57 4.04 -2.55
CA TYR A 36 -7.56 3.60 -1.58
C TYR A 36 -6.92 2.96 -0.35
N HIS A 37 -5.98 2.05 -0.54
CA HIS A 37 -5.29 1.42 0.58
C HIS A 37 -4.31 2.35 1.30
N ALA A 38 -3.66 3.25 0.56
CA ALA A 38 -2.73 4.23 1.14
C ALA A 38 -3.45 5.27 2.00
N LYS A 39 -4.50 5.91 1.46
CA LYS A 39 -5.30 6.92 2.17
C LYS A 39 -6.13 6.31 3.30
N GLY A 40 -6.54 5.05 3.16
CA GLY A 40 -7.18 4.29 4.24
C GLY A 40 -6.20 3.77 5.31
N HIS A 41 -4.90 4.07 5.20
CA HIS A 41 -3.86 3.59 6.11
C HIS A 41 -3.82 2.06 6.29
N HIS A 42 -4.24 1.29 5.28
CA HIS A 42 -4.37 -0.17 5.39
C HIS A 42 -3.01 -0.91 5.39
N PHE A 43 -1.95 -0.30 4.84
CA PHE A 43 -0.64 -0.94 4.77
C PHE A 43 0.04 -1.08 6.13
N GLY A 44 -0.08 -0.07 6.99
CA GLY A 44 0.58 -0.06 8.30
C GLY A 44 0.20 -1.27 9.17
N PRO A 45 -1.09 -1.47 9.47
CA PRO A 45 -1.53 -2.63 10.25
C PRO A 45 -1.13 -3.97 9.63
N TRP A 46 -1.19 -4.09 8.30
CA TRP A 46 -0.77 -5.30 7.61
C TRP A 46 0.73 -5.58 7.73
N LEU A 47 1.57 -4.54 7.66
CA LEU A 47 3.02 -4.64 7.88
C LEU A 47 3.36 -4.97 9.33
N ASP A 48 2.63 -4.40 10.30
CA ASP A 48 2.81 -4.74 11.72
C ASP A 48 2.54 -6.23 11.96
N MET A 49 1.51 -6.80 11.32
CA MET A 49 1.21 -8.24 11.40
C MET A 49 2.32 -9.11 10.82
N LEU A 50 3.10 -8.61 9.85
CA LEU A 50 4.27 -9.30 9.30
C LEU A 50 5.56 -9.06 10.10
N GLY A 51 5.53 -8.21 11.12
CA GLY A 51 6.71 -7.81 11.89
C GLY A 51 7.53 -6.68 11.26
N GLU A 52 7.06 -6.10 10.15
CA GLU A 52 7.74 -5.05 9.38
C GLU A 52 7.52 -3.66 10.00
N ARG A 53 7.90 -3.50 11.28
CA ARG A 53 7.57 -2.32 12.09
C ARG A 53 8.19 -1.02 11.55
N SER A 54 9.40 -1.07 11.02
CA SER A 54 10.06 0.10 10.43
C SER A 54 9.30 0.63 9.21
N ALA A 55 8.96 -0.27 8.29
CA ALA A 55 8.16 0.06 7.10
C ALA A 55 6.74 0.54 7.47
N SER A 56 6.10 -0.08 8.46
CA SER A 56 4.81 0.39 9.00
C SER A 56 4.89 1.82 9.50
N SER A 57 5.90 2.14 10.33
CA SER A 57 6.11 3.48 10.87
C SER A 57 6.38 4.51 9.76
N ALA A 58 7.24 4.17 8.80
CA ALA A 58 7.54 5.02 7.65
C ALA A 58 6.30 5.30 6.77
N LEU A 59 5.40 4.33 6.61
CA LEU A 59 4.16 4.54 5.85
C LEU A 59 3.12 5.34 6.62
N ARG A 60 3.03 5.20 7.94
CA ARG A 60 2.05 5.94 8.77
C ARG A 60 2.32 7.45 8.80
N SER A 61 3.60 7.85 8.73
CA SER A 61 3.99 9.27 8.71
C SER A 61 3.89 9.91 7.33
N LEU A 62 3.53 9.13 6.29
CA LEU A 62 3.61 9.57 4.91
C LEU A 62 2.35 10.35 4.49
N VAL A 63 2.55 11.57 3.98
CA VAL A 63 1.47 12.35 3.37
C VAL A 63 1.28 11.90 1.93
N ILE A 64 0.11 11.34 1.62
CA ILE A 64 -0.20 10.81 0.29
C ILE A 64 -0.62 11.93 -0.66
N ASN A 65 0.15 12.09 -1.73
CA ASN A 65 -0.21 12.91 -2.89
C ASN A 65 -0.47 12.00 -4.09
N ASP A 66 -1.61 12.17 -4.77
CA ASP A 66 -2.07 11.26 -5.81
C ASP A 66 -1.08 11.13 -6.98
N LYS A 67 -0.35 12.21 -7.31
CA LYS A 67 0.63 12.22 -8.40
C LYS A 67 1.92 11.48 -8.05
N THR A 68 2.28 11.41 -6.77
CA THR A 68 3.57 10.85 -6.30
C THR A 68 3.42 9.61 -5.42
N ALA A 69 2.19 9.16 -5.18
CA ALA A 69 1.87 8.11 -4.22
C ALA A 69 2.72 6.85 -4.41
N ARG A 70 2.84 6.32 -5.63
CA ARG A 70 3.64 5.11 -5.88
C ARG A 70 5.11 5.30 -5.47
N VAL A 71 5.71 6.42 -5.87
CA VAL A 71 7.12 6.70 -5.58
C VAL A 71 7.33 6.86 -4.08
N ALA A 72 6.44 7.58 -3.40
CA ALA A 72 6.56 7.82 -1.98
C ALA A 72 6.38 6.52 -1.17
N LEU A 73 5.36 5.71 -1.48
CA LEU A 73 5.14 4.41 -0.86
C LEU A 73 6.33 3.46 -1.08
N LEU A 74 6.85 3.37 -2.30
CA LEU A 74 7.99 2.49 -2.61
C LEU A 74 9.28 2.93 -1.93
N ARG A 75 9.46 4.23 -1.68
CA ARG A 75 10.60 4.74 -0.90
C ARG A 75 10.46 4.35 0.57
N ALA A 76 9.27 4.52 1.15
CA ALA A 76 9.02 4.16 2.54
C ALA A 76 9.15 2.66 2.84
N LEU A 77 8.91 1.79 1.85
CA LEU A 77 9.14 0.35 1.99
C LEU A 77 10.61 -0.08 1.96
N ARG A 78 11.56 0.83 1.65
CA ARG A 78 13.00 0.55 1.65
C ARG A 78 13.70 1.02 2.93
N SER A 79 12.95 1.63 3.84
CA SER A 79 13.44 2.26 5.08
C SER A 79 13.62 1.26 6.22
#